data_AF-A0A449BDR6-F1
#
_entry.id   AF-A0A449BDR6-F1
#
_cell.length_a   1.000
_cell.length_b   1.000
_cell.length_c   1.000
_cell.angle_alpha   90.00
_cell.angle_beta   90.00
_cell.angle_gamma   90.00
#
_symmetry.space_group_name_H-M   'P 1'
#
loop_
_entity.id
_entity.type
_entity.pdbx_description
1 polymer ?
#
loop_
_entity_poly.entity_id
_entity_poly.type
_entity_poly.pdbx_seq_one_letter_code
_entity_poly.pdbx_strand_id
1 'polypeptide(L)'
;MWTGTYEDAFNGEVKKSIDLFISNNKDLESFFGVSVHNRKDGFSYFIGNIDAVGTDEYVLNSGNYYTELVDSTEVFLMYQEIERKILNGSLNIKPIEIAEKFDRLPVKVEKYSISKDGNYKVVEIQIPVE
;
A
#
# COMPACT_ATOMS: atom_id res chain seq x y z
N MET A 1 -2.27 -7.15 -10.71
CA MET A 1 -1.82 -5.73 -10.67
C MET A 1 -2.93 -4.84 -11.20
N TRP A 2 -3.13 -3.66 -10.60
CA TRP A 2 -4.02 -2.60 -11.11
C TRP A 2 -3.21 -1.33 -11.38
N THR A 3 -3.61 -0.54 -12.38
CA THR A 3 -3.03 0.78 -12.66
C THR A 3 -4.15 1.71 -13.11
N GLY A 4 -4.23 2.89 -12.51
CA GLY A 4 -5.26 3.87 -12.85
C GLY A 4 -5.01 5.23 -12.21
N THR A 5 -5.99 6.12 -12.34
CA THR A 5 -5.91 7.49 -11.81
C THR A 5 -6.28 7.56 -10.33
N TYR A 6 -5.99 8.69 -9.67
CA TYR A 6 -6.50 8.97 -8.33
C TYR A 6 -8.04 8.99 -8.27
N GLU A 7 -8.69 9.44 -9.35
CA GLU A 7 -10.16 9.45 -9.46
C GLU A 7 -10.72 8.03 -9.53
N ASP A 8 -10.11 7.14 -10.32
CA ASP A 8 -10.52 5.74 -10.39
C ASP A 8 -10.39 5.04 -9.03
N ALA A 9 -9.29 5.31 -8.32
CA ALA A 9 -9.07 4.79 -6.98
C ALA A 9 -10.13 5.32 -5.99
N PHE A 10 -10.45 6.62 -6.05
CA PHE A 10 -11.51 7.24 -5.24
C PHE A 10 -12.89 6.63 -5.52
N ASN A 11 -13.16 6.28 -6.78
CA ASN A 11 -14.39 5.61 -7.20
C ASN A 11 -14.42 4.11 -6.86
N GLY A 12 -13.40 3.58 -6.18
CA GLY A 12 -13.39 2.24 -5.61
C GLY A 12 -12.81 1.14 -6.51
N GLU A 13 -12.11 1.47 -7.60
CA GLU A 13 -11.50 0.47 -8.49
C GLU A 13 -10.43 -0.39 -7.77
N VAL A 14 -9.70 0.21 -6.84
CA VAL A 14 -8.75 -0.51 -5.96
C VAL A 14 -9.51 -1.48 -5.06
N LYS A 15 -10.61 -1.04 -4.44
CA LYS A 15 -11.47 -1.90 -3.61
C LYS A 15 -11.99 -3.10 -4.39
N LYS A 16 -12.47 -2.90 -5.62
CA LYS A 16 -12.92 -4.00 -6.49
C LYS A 16 -11.81 -5.01 -6.75
N SER A 17 -10.58 -4.54 -6.94
CA SER A 17 -9.41 -5.40 -7.15
C SER A 17 -9.08 -6.23 -5.89
N ILE A 18 -9.20 -5.63 -4.70
CA ILE A 18 -9.05 -6.33 -3.41
C ILE A 18 -10.14 -7.38 -3.22
N ASP A 19 -11.41 -7.02 -3.43
CA ASP A 19 -12.54 -7.93 -3.28
C ASP A 19 -12.37 -9.16 -4.20
N LEU A 20 -11.95 -8.95 -5.45
CA LEU A 20 -11.67 -10.02 -6.40
C LEU A 20 -10.51 -10.91 -5.91
N PHE A 21 -9.41 -10.31 -5.43
CA PHE A 21 -8.28 -11.06 -4.90
C PHE A 21 -8.66 -11.94 -3.70
N ILE A 22 -9.42 -11.41 -2.74
CA ILE A 22 -9.90 -12.16 -1.57
C ILE A 22 -10.82 -13.31 -2.03
N SER A 23 -11.72 -13.06 -2.98
CA SER A 23 -12.64 -14.09 -3.47
C SER A 23 -11.92 -15.28 -4.13
N ASN A 24 -10.76 -15.03 -4.73
CA ASN A 24 -9.90 -16.05 -5.35
C ASN A 24 -8.96 -16.75 -4.35
N ASN A 25 -8.82 -16.24 -3.12
CA ASN A 25 -7.91 -16.74 -2.09
C ASN A 25 -8.66 -16.95 -0.77
N LYS A 26 -9.52 -17.97 -0.71
CA LYS A 26 -10.52 -18.13 0.38
C LYS A 26 -9.94 -18.44 1.76
N ASP A 27 -8.72 -18.96 1.83
CA ASP A 27 -8.07 -19.34 3.10
C ASP A 27 -7.08 -18.27 3.60
N LEU A 28 -7.15 -17.06 3.03
CA LEU A 28 -6.21 -16.00 3.32
C LEU A 28 -6.58 -15.26 4.61
N GLU A 29 -5.67 -15.26 5.60
CA GLU A 29 -5.85 -14.51 6.85
C GLU A 29 -5.35 -13.07 6.76
N SER A 30 -4.37 -12.81 5.89
CA SER A 30 -3.78 -11.49 5.69
C SER A 30 -3.18 -11.36 4.30
N PHE A 31 -3.07 -10.11 3.82
CA PHE A 31 -2.42 -9.79 2.56
C PHE A 31 -1.73 -8.43 2.63
N PHE A 32 -0.98 -8.12 1.59
CA PHE A 32 -0.32 -6.84 1.40
C PHE A 32 -0.89 -6.13 0.19
N GLY A 33 -1.18 -4.85 0.35
CA GLY A 33 -1.40 -3.90 -0.72
C GLY A 33 -0.17 -3.00 -0.87
N VAL A 34 0.33 -2.82 -2.08
CA VAL A 34 1.46 -1.93 -2.36
C VAL A 34 1.02 -0.89 -3.38
N SER A 35 0.99 0.39 -2.98
CA SER A 35 0.82 1.49 -3.92
C SER A 35 2.17 2.04 -4.34
N VAL A 36 2.35 2.24 -5.64
CA VAL A 36 3.55 2.85 -6.24
C VAL A 36 3.09 4.05 -7.06
N HIS A 37 3.37 5.24 -6.55
CA HIS A 37 2.97 6.52 -7.14
C HIS A 37 3.94 6.93 -8.24
N ASN A 38 3.94 6.15 -9.32
CA ASN A 38 4.84 6.26 -10.47
C ASN A 38 4.28 7.12 -11.62
N ARG A 39 3.18 7.85 -11.38
CA ARG A 39 2.47 8.63 -12.40
C ARG A 39 1.98 9.95 -11.80
N LYS A 40 1.84 10.98 -12.64
CA LYS A 40 1.40 12.31 -12.21
C LYS A 40 -0.05 12.33 -11.71
N ASP A 41 -0.91 11.53 -12.32
CA ASP A 41 -2.36 11.52 -12.15
C ASP A 41 -2.88 10.25 -11.46
N GLY A 42 -1.99 9.38 -10.97
CA GLY A 42 -2.38 8.11 -10.36
C GLY A 42 -1.22 7.26 -9.90
N PHE A 43 -1.45 5.95 -9.81
CA PHE A 43 -0.49 5.00 -9.26
C PHE A 43 -0.74 3.58 -9.77
N SER A 44 0.25 2.73 -9.54
CA SER A 44 0.13 1.28 -9.71
C SER A 44 -0.13 0.64 -8.34
N TYR A 45 -1.04 -0.33 -8.29
CA TYR A 45 -1.41 -1.04 -7.07
C TYR A 45 -1.18 -2.55 -7.24
N PHE A 46 -0.43 -3.12 -6.32
CA PHE A 46 -0.13 -4.55 -6.25
C PHE A 46 -0.80 -5.13 -5.02
N ILE A 47 -1.34 -6.35 -5.15
CA ILE A 47 -2.02 -7.07 -4.08
C ILE A 47 -1.45 -8.47 -4.07
N GLY A 48 -1.03 -8.95 -2.91
CA GLY A 48 -0.46 -10.28 -2.79
C GLY A 48 -0.23 -10.72 -1.36
N ASN A 49 0.24 -11.95 -1.19
CA ASN A 49 0.73 -12.48 0.06
C ASN A 49 2.22 -12.84 -0.11
N ILE A 50 3.00 -12.82 0.98
CA ILE A 50 4.44 -13.15 0.97
C ILE A 50 4.68 -14.56 0.41
N ASP A 51 3.74 -15.48 0.66
CA ASP A 51 3.85 -16.88 0.23
C ASP A 51 3.28 -17.14 -1.18
N ALA A 52 2.80 -16.11 -1.89
CA ALA A 52 2.21 -16.26 -3.21
C ALA A 52 3.29 -16.27 -4.30
N VAL A 53 3.57 -17.44 -4.87
CA VAL A 53 4.48 -17.62 -6.02
C VAL A 53 3.69 -17.47 -7.31
N GLY A 54 4.11 -16.59 -8.24
CA GLY A 54 3.34 -16.30 -9.46
C GLY A 54 4.06 -15.43 -10.50
N THR A 55 3.38 -15.07 -11.59
CA THR A 55 4.00 -14.34 -12.72
C THR A 55 3.97 -12.80 -12.58
N ASP A 56 3.15 -12.26 -11.68
CA ASP A 56 3.00 -10.81 -11.45
C ASP A 56 3.54 -10.43 -10.07
N GLU A 57 4.81 -10.76 -9.81
CA GLU A 57 5.48 -10.47 -8.54
C GLU A 57 5.96 -9.01 -8.50
N TYR A 58 5.59 -8.30 -7.44
CA TYR A 58 6.26 -7.05 -7.06
C TYR A 58 7.26 -7.34 -5.95
N VAL A 59 8.53 -7.24 -6.27
CA VAL A 59 9.61 -7.42 -5.30
C VAL A 59 9.78 -6.12 -4.52
N LEU A 60 9.39 -6.14 -3.25
CA LEU A 60 9.73 -5.07 -2.32
C LEU A 60 11.25 -4.96 -2.21
N ASN A 61 11.78 -3.76 -2.38
CA ASN A 61 13.22 -3.53 -2.26
C ASN A 61 13.69 -3.87 -0.85
N SER A 62 14.77 -4.64 -0.72
CA SER A 62 15.43 -4.84 0.56
C SER A 62 15.86 -3.48 1.15
N GLY A 63 15.62 -3.27 2.45
CA GLY A 63 16.00 -2.03 3.12
C GLY A 63 15.25 -1.80 4.42
N ASN A 64 15.38 -0.57 4.93
CA ASN A 64 14.68 -0.14 6.13
C ASN A 64 13.26 0.31 5.79
N TYR A 65 12.33 -0.05 6.67
CA TYR A 65 10.93 0.36 6.58
C TYR A 65 10.51 0.99 7.90
N TYR A 66 9.94 2.18 7.81
CA TYR A 66 9.19 2.74 8.92
C TYR A 66 7.84 2.06 8.99
N THR A 67 7.53 1.44 10.13
CA THR A 67 6.35 0.60 10.32
C THR A 67 5.49 1.14 11.46
N GLU A 68 4.19 1.29 11.22
CA GLU A 68 3.22 1.67 12.23
C GLU A 68 2.03 0.71 12.20
N LEU A 69 1.64 0.23 13.38
CA LEU A 69 0.36 -0.45 13.55
C LEU A 69 -0.75 0.59 13.54
N VAL A 70 -1.85 0.30 12.86
CA VAL A 70 -2.91 1.28 12.65
C VAL A 70 -4.28 0.67 12.96
N ASP A 71 -5.13 1.44 13.64
CA ASP A 71 -6.56 1.16 13.65
C ASP A 71 -7.11 1.52 12.27
N SER A 72 -7.82 0.59 11.66
CA SER A 72 -8.47 0.75 10.35
C SER A 72 -9.29 2.03 10.17
N THR A 73 -9.83 2.59 11.26
CA THR A 73 -10.59 3.85 11.25
C THR A 73 -9.70 5.10 11.15
N GLU A 74 -8.40 4.96 11.39
CA GLU A 74 -7.42 6.04 11.51
C GLU A 74 -6.34 6.02 10.41
N VAL A 75 -6.46 5.14 9.40
CA VAL A 75 -5.49 5.00 8.30
C VAL A 75 -5.14 6.35 7.66
N PHE A 76 -6.15 7.18 7.38
CA PHE A 76 -5.94 8.51 6.81
C PHE A 76 -5.14 9.43 7.74
N LEU A 77 -5.46 9.42 9.04
CA LEU A 77 -4.75 10.23 10.04
C LEU A 77 -3.30 9.76 10.21
N MET A 78 -3.07 8.46 10.15
CA MET A 78 -1.73 7.88 10.20
C MET A 78 -0.88 8.37 9.02
N TYR A 79 -1.43 8.39 7.79
CA TYR A 79 -0.73 8.97 6.65
C TYR A 79 -0.42 10.47 6.81
N GLN A 80 -1.34 11.26 7.37
CA GLN A 80 -1.08 12.66 7.69
C GLN A 80 0.06 12.84 8.70
N GLU A 81 0.13 11.97 9.72
CA GLU A 81 1.24 12.00 10.68
C GLU A 81 2.57 11.66 10.01
N ILE A 82 2.60 10.62 9.18
CA ILE A 82 3.79 10.21 8.41
C ILE A 82 4.26 11.37 7.53
N GLU A 83 3.37 12.02 6.78
CA GLU A 83 3.70 13.18 5.96
C GLU A 83 4.29 14.34 6.79
N ARG A 84 3.77 14.57 8.00
CA ARG A 84 4.30 15.57 8.92
C ARG A 84 5.73 15.22 9.37
N LYS A 85 6.02 13.94 9.64
CA LYS A 85 7.37 13.46 9.98
C LYS A 85 8.36 13.61 8.82
N ILE A 86 7.90 13.44 7.58
CA ILE A 86 8.71 13.70 6.39
C ILE A 86 9.01 15.20 6.27
N LEU A 87 7.97 16.02 6.40
CA LEU A 87 8.07 17.47 6.28
C LEU A 87 8.99 18.13 7.30
N ASN A 88 9.04 17.61 8.52
CA ASN A 88 9.88 18.14 9.59
C ASN A 88 11.27 17.48 9.66
N GLY A 89 11.59 16.56 8.73
CA GLY A 89 12.88 15.87 8.66
C GLY A 89 13.08 14.76 9.70
N SER A 90 12.05 14.36 10.43
CA SER A 90 12.11 13.22 11.37
C SER A 90 12.07 11.86 10.66
N LEU A 91 11.67 11.83 9.37
CA LEU A 91 11.59 10.63 8.56
C LEU A 91 12.15 10.89 7.15
N ASN A 92 13.24 10.21 6.80
CA ASN A 92 13.88 10.32 5.48
C ASN A 92 13.41 9.17 4.59
N ILE A 93 12.64 9.50 3.56
CA ILE A 93 12.06 8.52 2.65
C ILE A 93 13.10 8.07 1.63
N LYS A 94 13.16 6.76 1.39
CA LYS A 94 14.03 6.21 0.35
C LYS A 94 13.57 6.73 -1.02
N PRO A 95 14.42 7.43 -1.78
CA PRO A 95 14.05 7.88 -3.12
C PRO A 95 13.82 6.68 -4.04
N ILE A 96 12.80 6.78 -4.90
CA ILE A 96 12.49 5.75 -5.90
C ILE A 96 12.59 6.41 -7.27
N GLU A 97 13.51 5.94 -8.11
CA GLU A 97 13.82 6.55 -9.42
C GLU A 97 12.59 6.66 -10.35
N ILE A 98 11.63 5.75 -10.20
CA ILE A 98 10.42 5.66 -11.04
C ILE A 98 9.32 6.63 -10.58
N ALA A 99 9.35 7.03 -9.31
CA ALA A 99 8.46 8.06 -8.79
C ALA A 99 9.14 9.41 -9.00
N GLU A 100 9.06 9.94 -10.22
CA GLU A 100 9.20 11.38 -10.40
C GLU A 100 8.33 12.09 -9.34
N LYS A 101 8.84 13.18 -8.76
CA LYS A 101 8.48 13.84 -7.49
C LYS A 101 7.01 14.30 -7.33
N PHE A 102 6.04 13.49 -7.70
CA PHE A 102 4.61 13.80 -7.73
C PHE A 102 3.94 13.52 -6.39
N ASP A 103 4.46 12.55 -5.65
CA ASP A 103 4.03 12.23 -4.29
C ASP A 103 5.25 12.20 -3.35
N ARG A 104 5.05 12.66 -2.11
CA ARG A 104 6.07 12.60 -1.05
C ARG A 104 6.21 11.19 -0.47
N LEU A 105 5.19 10.37 -0.67
CA LEU A 105 5.13 8.96 -0.33
C LEU A 105 5.08 8.14 -1.62
N PRO A 106 6.23 7.94 -2.29
CA PRO A 106 6.28 7.29 -3.60
C PRO A 106 5.85 5.82 -3.54
N VAL A 107 6.06 5.16 -2.40
CA VAL A 107 5.58 3.79 -2.14
C VAL A 107 4.95 3.71 -0.77
N LYS A 108 3.79 3.04 -0.71
CA LYS A 108 3.07 2.72 0.53
C LYS A 108 2.80 1.24 0.53
N VAL A 109 3.13 0.57 1.62
CA VAL A 109 2.82 -0.84 1.84
C VAL A 109 1.82 -0.91 2.99
N GLU A 110 0.71 -1.58 2.76
CA GLU A 110 -0.35 -1.78 3.74
C GLU A 110 -0.53 -3.26 3.99
N LYS A 111 -0.47 -3.67 5.25
CA LYS A 111 -0.87 -5.01 5.65
C LYS A 111 -2.33 -5.00 6.02
N TYR A 112 -3.07 -5.93 5.44
CA TYR A 112 -4.48 -6.13 5.70
C TYR A 112 -4.70 -7.41 6.49
N SER A 113 -5.60 -7.37 7.45
CA SER A 113 -6.15 -8.54 8.11
C SER A 113 -7.55 -8.81 7.56
N ILE A 114 -7.85 -10.08 7.29
CA ILE A 114 -9.16 -10.56 6.82
C ILE A 114 -9.87 -11.24 8.00
N SER A 115 -11.12 -10.87 8.26
CA SER A 115 -11.98 -11.53 9.23
C SER A 115 -12.73 -12.72 8.61
N LYS A 116 -13.30 -13.57 9.46
CA LYS A 116 -13.97 -14.82 9.03
C LYS A 116 -15.16 -14.62 8.09
N ASP A 117 -15.74 -13.43 8.08
CA ASP A 117 -16.84 -13.02 7.19
C ASP A 117 -16.36 -12.44 5.86
N GLY A 118 -15.04 -12.42 5.61
CA GLY A 118 -14.43 -11.89 4.39
C GLY A 118 -14.26 -10.37 4.38
N ASN A 119 -14.62 -9.68 5.47
CA ASN A 119 -14.27 -8.27 5.63
C ASN A 119 -12.76 -8.12 5.85
N TYR A 120 -12.20 -6.99 5.44
CA TYR A 120 -10.78 -6.73 5.56
C TYR A 120 -10.53 -5.33 6.09
N LYS A 121 -9.38 -5.16 6.74
CA LYS A 121 -8.96 -3.88 7.31
C LYS A 121 -7.45 -3.73 7.31
N VAL A 122 -6.96 -2.52 7.08
CA VAL A 122 -5.54 -2.20 7.26
C VAL A 122 -5.21 -2.32 8.75
N VAL A 123 -4.11 -3.00 9.06
CA VAL A 123 -3.61 -3.18 10.43
C VAL A 123 -2.19 -2.66 10.61
N GLU A 124 -1.47 -2.44 9.51
CA GLU A 124 -0.09 -1.94 9.52
C GLU A 124 0.19 -1.17 8.23
N ILE A 125 0.93 -0.06 8.37
CA ILE A 125 1.46 0.72 7.26
C ILE A 125 2.98 0.66 7.33
N GLN A 126 3.62 0.40 6.20
CA GLN A 126 5.07 0.39 6.06
C GLN A 126 5.49 1.33 4.94
N ILE A 127 6.48 2.17 5.22
CA ILE A 127 7.03 3.16 4.30
C ILE A 127 8.53 2.92 4.13
N PRO A 128 9.05 2.76 2.90
CA PRO A 128 10.50 2.62 2.67
C PRO A 128 11.26 3.88 3.11
N VAL A 129 12.34 3.69 3.88
CA VAL A 129 13.19 4.78 4.42
C VAL A 129 14.67 4.51 4.18
N GLU A 130 15.48 5.57 4.30
CA GLU A 130 16.95 5.50 4.26
C GLU A 130 17.54 4.84 5.51
#